data_AF-A0A496AS98-F1
#
_entry.id   AF-A0A496AS98-F1
#
_cell.length_a   1.000
_cell.length_b   1.000
_cell.length_c   1.000
_cell.angle_alpha   90.00
_cell.angle_beta   90.00
_cell.angle_gamma   90.00
#
_symmetry.space_group_name_H-M   'P 1'
#
loop_
_entity.id
_entity.type
_entity.pdbx_description
1 polymer ?
#
loop_
_entity_poly.entity_id
_entity_poly.type
_entity_poly.pdbx_seq_one_letter_code
_entity_poly.pdbx_strand_id
1 'polypeptide(L)'
;MNEPWMNPGLIGGILGSIIGILGALIGILGGGFVPRGKAIKLTLGVNTFAFVLSFISLVVGIIANLSGQPSGVWYGFGYAGILGTVLFGLSFWVILKRAKDAELRKSMSEDLTLGSNTEEKEISHE
;
A
#
# COMPACT_ATOMS: atom_id res chain seq x y z
N MET A 1 -1.21 39.75 -3.68
CA MET A 1 -0.89 38.58 -2.82
C MET A 1 -2.20 37.84 -2.63
N ASN A 2 -2.37 36.66 -3.23
CA ASN A 2 -3.55 35.84 -2.98
C ASN A 2 -3.41 35.24 -1.58
N GLU A 3 -4.44 35.41 -0.76
CA GLU A 3 -4.50 34.76 0.53
C GLU A 3 -4.39 33.23 0.37
N PRO A 4 -3.48 32.57 1.13
CA PRO A 4 -3.35 31.13 1.05
C PRO A 4 -4.66 30.49 1.53
N TRP A 5 -5.14 29.50 0.77
CA TRP A 5 -6.38 28.78 1.13
C TRP A 5 -6.34 28.19 2.54
N MET A 6 -5.15 27.77 2.99
CA MET A 6 -4.90 27.22 4.31
C MET A 6 -3.48 27.55 4.75
N ASN A 7 -3.24 27.49 6.06
CA ASN A 7 -1.91 27.65 6.61
C ASN A 7 -0.96 26.55 6.08
N PRO A 8 0.16 26.93 5.41
CA PRO A 8 1.09 25.97 4.83
C PRO A 8 1.66 24.93 5.80
N GLY A 9 1.94 25.33 7.05
CA GLY A 9 2.50 24.44 8.06
C GLY A 9 1.51 23.37 8.50
N LEU A 10 0.23 23.73 8.62
CA LEU A 10 -0.84 22.79 8.96
C LEU A 10 -1.09 21.76 7.85
N ILE A 11 -1.09 22.18 6.58
CA ILE A 11 -1.28 21.28 5.43
C ILE A 11 -0.18 20.21 5.40
N GLY A 12 1.09 20.64 5.46
CA GLY A 12 2.22 19.73 5.43
C GLY A 12 2.21 18.74 6.60
N GLY A 13 1.89 19.22 7.81
CA GLY A 13 1.78 18.38 9.00
C GLY A 13 0.67 17.33 8.89
N ILE A 14 -0.55 17.75 8.55
CA ILE A 14 -1.70 16.84 8.49
C ILE A 14 -1.52 15.79 7.38
N LEU A 15 -1.16 16.22 6.16
CA LEU A 15 -0.95 15.29 5.05
C LEU A 15 0.22 14.34 5.32
N GLY A 16 1.32 14.86 5.86
CA GLY A 16 2.49 14.06 6.21
C GLY A 16 2.17 13.00 7.27
N SER A 17 1.45 13.37 8.34
CA SER A 17 1.04 12.43 9.38
C SER A 17 0.09 11.35 8.86
N ILE A 18 -0.89 11.70 8.03
CA ILE A 18 -1.82 10.73 7.44
C ILE A 18 -1.05 9.73 6.57
N ILE A 19 -0.18 10.20 5.67
CA ILE A 19 0.64 9.35 4.81
C ILE A 19 1.57 8.47 5.65
N GLY A 20 2.19 9.02 6.70
CA GLY A 20 3.07 8.29 7.59
C GLY A 20 2.35 7.15 8.34
N ILE A 21 1.16 7.41 8.88
CA ILE A 21 0.35 6.41 9.59
C ILE A 21 -0.11 5.31 8.62
N LEU A 22 -0.59 5.69 7.43
CA LEU A 22 -1.00 4.73 6.41
C LEU A 22 0.19 3.87 5.94
N GLY A 23 1.36 4.48 5.74
CA GLY A 23 2.60 3.77 5.40
C GLY A 23 3.02 2.78 6.47
N ALA A 24 2.98 3.18 7.74
CA ALA A 24 3.27 2.29 8.87
C ALA A 24 2.29 1.10 8.92
N LEU A 25 0.98 1.36 8.75
CA LEU A 25 -0.04 0.33 8.73
C LEU A 25 0.19 -0.68 7.59
N ILE A 26 0.46 -0.19 6.38
CA ILE A 26 0.78 -1.03 5.22
C ILE A 26 2.07 -1.82 5.45
N GLY A 27 3.08 -1.22 6.08
CA GLY A 27 4.32 -1.89 6.44
C GLY A 27 4.10 -3.07 7.41
N ILE A 28 3.27 -2.89 8.44
CA ILE A 28 2.92 -3.94 9.40
C ILE A 28 2.12 -5.05 8.71
N LEU A 29 1.09 -4.69 7.92
CA LEU A 29 0.23 -5.64 7.24
C LEU A 29 0.97 -6.41 6.13
N GLY A 30 1.64 -5.68 5.23
CA GLY A 30 2.41 -6.22 4.11
C GLY A 30 3.72 -6.92 4.51
N GLY A 31 4.32 -6.49 5.62
CA GLY A 31 5.52 -7.10 6.19
C GLY A 31 5.22 -8.34 7.03
N GLY A 32 4.20 -8.27 7.89
CA GLY A 32 3.92 -9.31 8.88
C GLY A 32 2.85 -10.32 8.45
N PHE A 33 1.74 -9.87 7.87
CA PHE A 33 0.57 -10.73 7.65
C PHE A 33 0.53 -11.31 6.23
N VAL A 34 0.88 -10.52 5.21
CA VAL A 34 0.86 -10.96 3.80
C VAL A 34 1.78 -12.18 3.56
N PRO A 35 3.01 -12.26 4.07
CA PRO A 35 3.87 -13.44 3.87
C PRO A 35 3.32 -14.72 4.50
N ARG A 36 2.38 -14.60 5.44
CA ARG A 36 1.67 -15.71 6.09
C ARG A 36 0.36 -16.05 5.41
N GLY A 37 0.07 -15.46 4.24
CA GLY A 37 -1.19 -15.66 3.51
C GLY A 37 -2.40 -14.97 4.17
N LYS A 38 -2.19 -14.07 5.15
CA LYS A 38 -3.26 -13.43 5.91
C LYS A 38 -3.44 -11.96 5.50
N ALA A 39 -4.66 -11.45 5.64
CA ALA A 39 -5.02 -10.03 5.44
C ALA A 39 -4.60 -9.42 4.09
N ILE A 40 -4.42 -10.24 3.04
CA ILE A 40 -3.98 -9.78 1.70
C ILE A 40 -4.96 -8.74 1.13
N LYS A 41 -6.25 -9.06 1.10
CA LYS A 41 -7.29 -8.15 0.57
C LYS A 41 -7.35 -6.83 1.33
N LEU A 42 -7.22 -6.87 2.66
CA LEU A 42 -7.19 -5.67 3.50
C LEU A 42 -5.94 -4.83 3.20
N THR A 43 -4.78 -5.47 3.09
CA THR A 43 -3.50 -4.78 2.81
C THR A 43 -3.53 -4.10 1.44
N LEU A 44 -4.02 -4.80 0.41
CA LEU A 44 -4.24 -4.24 -0.92
C LEU A 44 -5.25 -3.09 -0.89
N GLY A 45 -6.38 -3.26 -0.20
CA GLY A 45 -7.39 -2.21 -0.06
C GLY A 45 -6.85 -0.94 0.60
N VAL A 46 -6.14 -1.07 1.71
CA VAL A 46 -5.52 0.07 2.42
C VAL A 46 -4.44 0.72 1.55
N ASN A 47 -3.61 -0.06 0.85
CA ASN A 47 -2.59 0.48 -0.05
C ASN A 47 -3.21 1.23 -1.24
N THR A 48 -4.25 0.67 -1.87
CA THR A 48 -4.96 1.33 -2.96
C THR A 48 -5.65 2.61 -2.48
N PHE A 49 -6.28 2.59 -1.30
CA PHE A 49 -6.86 3.79 -0.70
C PHE A 49 -5.80 4.88 -0.47
N ALA A 50 -4.65 4.51 0.12
CA ALA A 50 -3.55 5.43 0.34
C ALA A 50 -3.00 6.01 -0.99
N PHE A 51 -2.86 5.16 -2.02
CA PHE A 51 -2.46 5.60 -3.36
C PHE A 51 -3.43 6.61 -3.96
N VAL A 52 -4.74 6.32 -3.93
CA VAL A 52 -5.77 7.23 -4.46
C VAL A 52 -5.76 8.56 -3.72
N LEU A 53 -5.63 8.54 -2.39
CA LEU A 53 -5.55 9.75 -1.58
C LEU A 53 -4.32 10.60 -1.92
N SER A 54 -3.16 9.96 -2.10
CA SER A 54 -1.94 10.64 -2.55
C SER A 54 -2.06 11.19 -3.96
N PHE A 55 -2.70 10.46 -4.87
CA PHE A 55 -2.94 10.92 -6.23
C PHE A 55 -3.88 12.13 -6.28
N ILE A 56 -4.95 12.13 -5.48
CA ILE A 56 -5.83 13.30 -5.34
C ILE A 56 -5.04 14.50 -4.79
N SER A 57 -4.22 14.29 -3.76
CA SER A 57 -3.34 15.34 -3.21
C SER A 57 -2.40 15.91 -4.28
N LEU A 58 -1.85 15.06 -5.14
CA LEU A 58 -1.01 15.49 -6.26
C LEU A 58 -1.77 16.41 -7.21
N VAL A 59 -2.98 16.01 -7.62
CA VAL A 59 -3.85 16.79 -8.52
C VAL A 59 -4.19 18.14 -7.88
N VAL A 60 -4.53 18.16 -6.59
CA VAL A 60 -4.78 19.40 -5.83
C VAL A 60 -3.54 20.29 -5.82
N GLY A 61 -2.34 19.73 -5.63
CA GLY A 61 -1.08 20.49 -5.70
C GLY A 61 -0.85 21.13 -7.07
N ILE A 62 -1.17 20.43 -8.16
CA ILE A 62 -1.07 20.97 -9.52
C ILE A 62 -2.08 22.11 -9.72
N ILE A 63 -3.33 21.93 -9.28
CA ILE A 63 -4.38 22.96 -9.36
C ILE A 63 -3.97 24.20 -8.55
N ALA A 64 -3.41 24.01 -7.36
CA ALA A 64 -2.92 25.10 -6.52
C ALA A 64 -1.81 25.89 -7.22
N ASN A 65 -0.86 25.20 -7.87
CA ASN A 65 0.19 25.84 -8.65
C ASN A 65 -0.37 26.66 -9.82
N LEU A 66 -1.33 26.11 -10.58
CA LEU A 66 -1.98 26.81 -11.69
C LEU A 66 -2.84 28.01 -11.22
N SER A 67 -3.39 27.94 -10.00
CA SER A 67 -4.20 29.01 -9.41
C SER A 67 -3.34 30.15 -8.80
N GLY A 68 -2.02 30.08 -8.92
CA GLY A 68 -1.10 31.08 -8.36
C GLY A 68 -1.09 31.08 -6.82
N GLN A 69 -1.37 29.95 -6.17
CA GLN A 69 -1.31 29.85 -4.72
C GLN A 69 0.14 29.98 -4.21
N PRO A 70 0.34 30.52 -2.98
CA PRO A 70 1.66 30.64 -2.38
C PRO A 70 2.41 29.31 -2.31
N SER A 71 3.74 29.39 -2.36
CA SER A 71 4.63 28.22 -2.45
C SER A 71 4.34 27.15 -1.40
N GLY A 72 4.03 27.56 -0.18
CA GLY A 72 3.73 26.64 0.90
C GLY A 72 2.52 25.71 0.66
N VAL A 73 1.49 26.17 -0.04
CA VAL A 73 0.28 25.37 -0.29
C VAL A 73 0.54 24.32 -1.38
N TRP A 74 1.07 24.76 -2.54
CA TRP A 74 1.30 23.81 -3.64
C TRP A 74 2.44 22.83 -3.33
N TYR A 75 3.49 23.24 -2.60
CA TYR A 75 4.53 22.31 -2.15
C TYR A 75 3.98 21.29 -1.15
N GLY A 76 3.12 21.69 -0.22
CA GLY A 76 2.54 20.76 0.76
C GLY A 76 1.77 19.62 0.08
N PHE A 77 0.82 19.98 -0.80
CA PHE A 77 0.01 19.00 -1.53
C PHE A 77 0.81 18.24 -2.59
N GLY A 78 1.66 18.94 -3.34
CA GLY A 78 2.44 18.38 -4.43
C GLY A 78 3.49 17.38 -3.93
N TYR A 79 4.27 17.74 -2.91
CA TYR A 79 5.35 16.89 -2.41
C TYR A 79 4.79 15.64 -1.72
N ALA A 80 3.77 15.81 -0.86
CA ALA A 80 3.05 14.70 -0.24
C ALA A 80 2.38 13.79 -1.30
N GLY A 81 1.81 14.40 -2.33
CA GLY A 81 1.17 13.69 -3.44
C GLY A 81 2.15 12.87 -4.27
N ILE A 82 3.27 13.45 -4.71
CA ILE A 82 4.30 12.74 -5.48
C ILE A 82 4.86 11.57 -4.67
N LEU A 83 5.34 11.85 -3.46
CA LEU A 83 5.96 10.83 -2.61
C LEU A 83 4.99 9.70 -2.30
N GLY A 84 3.76 10.03 -1.87
CA GLY A 84 2.76 9.01 -1.56
C GLY A 84 2.36 8.18 -2.80
N THR A 85 2.16 8.82 -3.95
CA THR A 85 1.79 8.11 -5.19
C THR A 85 2.89 7.14 -5.61
N VAL A 86 4.16 7.56 -5.59
CA VAL A 86 5.29 6.70 -5.94
C VAL A 86 5.46 5.58 -4.91
N LEU A 87 5.44 5.92 -3.62
CA LEU A 87 5.63 4.96 -2.53
C LEU A 87 4.55 3.88 -2.54
N PHE A 88 3.27 4.27 -2.54
CA PHE A 88 2.15 3.33 -2.52
C PHE A 88 1.96 2.61 -3.86
N GLY A 89 2.32 3.25 -4.97
CA GLY A 89 2.32 2.65 -6.30
C GLY A 89 3.35 1.52 -6.42
N LEU A 90 4.57 1.75 -5.95
CA LEU A 90 5.59 0.69 -5.88
C LEU A 90 5.25 -0.39 -4.85
N SER A 91 4.74 0.00 -3.69
CA SER A 91 4.33 -0.94 -2.63
C SER A 91 3.24 -1.90 -3.11
N PHE A 92 2.33 -1.45 -3.99
CA PHE A 92 1.31 -2.30 -4.58
C PHE A 92 1.89 -3.53 -5.27
N TRP A 93 2.92 -3.35 -6.11
CA TRP A 93 3.61 -4.45 -6.79
C TRP A 93 4.30 -5.40 -5.82
N VAL A 94 4.90 -4.85 -4.76
CA VAL A 94 5.55 -5.66 -3.72
C VAL A 94 4.53 -6.50 -2.96
N ILE A 95 3.38 -5.94 -2.60
CA ILE A 95 2.30 -6.65 -1.91
C ILE A 95 1.73 -7.77 -2.80
N LEU A 96 1.48 -7.48 -4.08
CA LEU A 96 1.01 -8.48 -5.04
C LEU A 96 1.97 -9.65 -5.18
N LYS A 97 3.27 -9.36 -5.33
CA LYS A 97 4.29 -10.40 -5.41
C LYS A 97 4.29 -11.29 -4.16
N ARG A 98 4.25 -10.68 -2.97
CA ARG A 98 4.21 -11.41 -1.70
C ARG A 98 2.93 -12.22 -1.52
N ALA A 99 1.79 -11.72 -1.99
CA ALA A 99 0.53 -12.44 -1.97
C ALA A 99 0.61 -13.71 -2.84
N LYS A 100 1.13 -13.58 -4.07
CA LYS A 100 1.34 -14.71 -4.97
C LYS A 100 2.30 -15.75 -4.39
N ASP A 101 3.40 -15.30 -3.78
CA ASP A 101 4.36 -16.21 -3.12
C ASP A 101 3.72 -16.97 -1.95
N ALA A 102 2.80 -16.35 -1.20
CA ALA A 102 2.08 -17.00 -0.12
C ALA A 102 1.09 -18.06 -0.64
N GLU A 103 0.38 -17.77 -1.74
CA GLU A 103 -0.51 -18.74 -2.40
C GLU A 103 0.25 -19.94 -2.94
N LEU A 104 1.41 -19.72 -3.60
CA LEU A 104 2.27 -20.80 -4.11
C LEU A 104 2.78 -21.73 -3.00
N ARG A 105 3.13 -21.20 -1.83
CA ARG A 105 3.55 -22.04 -0.69
C ARG A 105 2.43 -22.92 -0.18
N LYS A 106 1.18 -22.42 -0.22
CA LYS A 106 0.01 -23.19 0.20
C LYS A 106 -0.24 -24.37 -0.72
N SER A 107 -0.20 -24.15 -2.04
CA SER A 107 -0.39 -25.25 -3.01
C SER A 107 0.70 -26.30 -2.90
N MET A 108 1.97 -25.90 -2.76
CA MET A 108 3.08 -26.84 -2.56
C MET A 108 2.91 -27.72 -1.30
N SER A 109 2.36 -27.16 -0.22
CA SER A 109 2.10 -27.96 0.99
C SER A 109 0.92 -28.93 0.83
N GLU A 110 -0.13 -28.53 0.10
CA GLU A 110 -1.28 -29.39 -0.18
C GLU A 110 -0.85 -30.59 -1.04
N ASP A 111 -0.05 -30.36 -2.08
CA ASP A 111 0.50 -31.41 -2.94
C ASP A 111 1.34 -32.43 -2.15
N LEU A 112 2.18 -31.97 -1.20
CA LEU A 112 2.98 -32.84 -0.34
C LEU A 112 2.11 -33.73 0.55
N THR A 113 1.04 -33.19 1.14
CA THR A 113 0.12 -33.96 2.00
C THR A 113 -0.74 -34.96 1.24
N LEU A 114 -1.10 -34.65 -0.01
CA LEU A 114 -1.86 -35.57 -0.87
C LEU A 114 -0.98 -36.71 -1.38
N GLY A 115 0.28 -36.42 -1.71
CA GLY A 115 1.28 -37.43 -2.07
C GLY A 115 1.50 -38.45 -0.94
N SER A 116 1.75 -37.97 0.29
CA SER A 116 1.99 -38.86 1.44
C SER A 116 0.80 -39.77 1.77
N ASN A 117 -0.43 -39.25 1.69
CA ASN A 117 -1.64 -40.05 1.94
C ASN A 117 -1.89 -41.11 0.87
N THR A 118 -1.38 -40.92 -0.35
CA THR A 118 -1.54 -41.88 -1.45
C THR A 118 -0.57 -43.05 -1.26
N GLU A 119 0.69 -42.77 -0.93
CA GLU A 119 1.69 -43.80 -0.61
C GLU A 119 1.28 -44.64 0.62
N GLU A 120 0.76 -44.01 1.68
CA GLU A 120 0.32 -44.73 2.88
C GLU A 120 -0.84 -45.70 2.61
N LYS A 121 -1.74 -45.36 1.67
CA LYS A 121 -2.82 -46.25 1.24
C LYS A 121 -2.34 -47.42 0.39
N GLU A 122 -1.34 -47.22 -0.47
CA GLU A 122 -0.77 -48.34 -1.26
C GLU A 122 -0.06 -49.34 -0.34
N ILE A 123 0.69 -48.88 0.65
CA ILE A 123 1.40 -49.75 1.61
C ILE A 123 0.43 -50.52 2.52
N SER A 124 -0.75 -49.97 2.84
CA SER A 124 -1.76 -50.65 3.66
C SER A 124 -2.55 -51.74 2.91
N HIS A 125 -2.43 -51.82 1.59
CA HIS A 125 -3.17 -52.78 0.75
C HIS A 125 -2.29 -53.94 0.23
N GLU A 126 -0.99 -53.95 0.52
CA GLU A 126 -0.09 -55.11 0.37
C GLU A 126 0.00 -55.95 1.66
#